data_AF-A0A938W6F1-F1
#
_entry.id   AF-A0A938W6F1-F1
#
_cell.length_a   1.000
_cell.length_b   1.000
_cell.length_c   1.000
_cell.angle_alpha   90.00
_cell.angle_beta   90.00
_cell.angle_gamma   90.00
#
_symmetry.space_group_name_H-M   'P 1'
#
loop_
_entity.id
_entity.type
_entity.pdbx_description
1 polymer ?
#
loop_
_entity_poly.entity_id
_entity_poly.type
_entity_poly.pdbx_seq_one_letter_code
_entity_poly.pdbx_strand_id
1 'polypeptide(L)'
;MRLPVRVETAATRWTVEGDPEHWAQLQALRRGRLPLQPWLEGLSSGALQPEPELLAALWAQLKRPEVERLLASGAAADAGPWLVAARQELPALVATPAVVEAWLEPLLEHQVQCPARQARQWLEVLAAFQDPRVAQRLRRVVLEASRLAIEPGASDGDLQELLPLLPLLGRQRQRQDAPLLLGCALDPGPLAWRRAALEGVALGLSTWPLPLLVPALQRLAEDLSSALAAEALDLLARLPQGQRALRALRTRPLDPAVAERLQRRLQNSPLVLVVHGRQGGVIPALYCDLAQQLSRRRGAPVLVQALTAEAPAADAAFWLAAQRAGSITVVPLLLLPGEHVRRDLPALVAGWRAATAGALPEGAGPSVGWRPFLGSWPAWQSLLGDVVREAAAGRPFAWLHHPLQGQLAQRFLHHLARVWGQEGVPAVEPGPALRLALDPEGPALLVPYGLAPSRTAESLNMEGVVPPSWEVLPPLLELPSVRTFLLDRLEALP
;
A
#
# COMPACT_ATOMS: atom_id res chain seq x y z
N MET A 1 -62.23 -11.85 28.33
CA MET A 1 -61.42 -12.22 27.15
C MET A 1 -60.92 -10.96 26.47
N ARG A 2 -59.66 -10.58 26.69
CA ARG A 2 -58.99 -9.56 25.87
C ARG A 2 -58.17 -10.30 24.82
N LEU A 3 -58.47 -10.07 23.55
CA LEU A 3 -57.67 -10.56 22.41
C LEU A 3 -56.25 -9.98 22.50
N PRO A 4 -55.20 -10.73 22.15
CA PRO A 4 -53.85 -10.19 22.12
C PRO A 4 -53.70 -9.26 20.90
N VAL A 5 -53.24 -8.04 21.16
CA VAL A 5 -52.77 -7.12 20.12
C VAL A 5 -51.46 -7.69 19.57
N ARG A 6 -51.46 -8.13 18.31
CA ARG A 6 -50.22 -8.46 17.58
C ARG A 6 -49.44 -7.17 17.40
N VAL A 7 -48.27 -7.08 18.01
CA VAL A 7 -47.26 -6.08 17.68
C VAL A 7 -46.65 -6.50 16.34
N GLU A 8 -47.11 -5.90 15.24
CA GLU A 8 -46.42 -6.02 13.95
C GLU A 8 -45.04 -5.39 14.09
N THR A 9 -43.98 -6.21 14.03
CA THR A 9 -42.59 -5.75 14.08
C THR A 9 -42.12 -5.37 12.67
N ALA A 10 -41.11 -4.50 12.56
CA ALA A 10 -40.58 -4.04 11.26
C ALA A 10 -40.17 -5.19 10.31
N ALA A 11 -39.70 -6.33 10.84
CA ALA A 11 -39.37 -7.52 10.04
C ALA A 11 -40.59 -8.20 9.42
N THR A 12 -41.79 -8.01 9.97
CA THR A 12 -43.05 -8.54 9.39
C THR A 12 -43.49 -7.79 8.13
N ARG A 13 -42.91 -6.61 7.83
CA ARG A 13 -43.09 -5.84 6.60
C ARG A 13 -41.78 -5.69 5.84
N TRP A 14 -41.03 -6.79 5.68
CA TRP A 14 -39.93 -6.79 4.72
C TRP A 14 -40.51 -6.54 3.32
N THR A 15 -40.27 -5.36 2.78
CA THR A 15 -40.74 -4.97 1.44
C THR A 15 -39.71 -5.35 0.38
N VAL A 16 -40.19 -5.59 -0.84
CA VAL A 16 -39.39 -6.12 -1.95
C VAL A 16 -38.39 -5.07 -2.45
N GLU A 17 -37.26 -5.55 -2.97
CA GLU A 17 -36.21 -4.77 -3.64
C GLU A 17 -36.81 -3.70 -4.58
N GLY A 18 -36.47 -2.42 -4.35
CA GLY A 18 -36.98 -1.26 -5.12
C GLY A 18 -37.96 -0.34 -4.38
N ASP A 19 -38.43 -0.72 -3.19
CA ASP A 19 -39.22 0.15 -2.31
C ASP A 19 -38.33 1.16 -1.54
N PRO A 20 -38.62 2.48 -1.56
CA PRO A 20 -37.92 3.46 -0.73
C PRO A 20 -37.86 3.11 0.76
N GLU A 21 -38.87 2.41 1.29
CA GLU A 21 -38.88 1.97 2.70
C GLU A 21 -37.83 0.88 3.00
N HIS A 22 -37.53 0.01 2.02
CA HIS A 22 -36.55 -1.07 2.16
C HIS A 22 -35.14 -0.52 2.45
N TRP A 23 -34.69 0.46 1.65
CA TRP A 23 -33.38 1.08 1.85
C TRP A 23 -33.27 1.81 3.19
N ALA A 24 -34.35 2.48 3.61
CA ALA A 24 -34.39 3.17 4.90
C ALA A 24 -34.26 2.17 6.08
N GLN A 25 -34.90 1.01 5.99
CA GLN A 25 -34.79 -0.06 6.98
C GLN A 25 -33.38 -0.64 7.05
N LEU A 26 -32.75 -0.96 5.91
CA LEU A 26 -31.36 -1.44 5.85
C LEU A 26 -30.38 -0.45 6.48
N GLN A 27 -30.52 0.85 6.18
CA GLN A 27 -29.68 1.89 6.76
C GLN A 27 -29.91 2.05 8.26
N ALA A 28 -31.15 1.91 8.74
CA ALA A 28 -31.46 1.94 10.16
C ALA A 28 -30.87 0.73 10.90
N LEU A 29 -30.96 -0.46 10.30
CA LEU A 29 -30.36 -1.70 10.82
C LEU A 29 -28.84 -1.59 10.90
N ARG A 30 -28.18 -1.13 9.83
CA ARG A 30 -26.73 -0.93 9.76
C ARG A 30 -26.22 0.07 10.82
N ARG A 31 -27.06 1.01 11.23
CA ARG A 31 -26.76 2.02 12.28
C ARG A 31 -27.16 1.57 13.68
N GLY A 32 -27.63 0.33 13.86
CA GLY A 32 -28.07 -0.20 15.15
C GLY A 32 -29.33 0.47 15.69
N ARG A 33 -30.17 1.07 14.83
CA ARG A 33 -31.40 1.79 15.22
C ARG A 33 -32.65 0.90 15.25
N LEU A 34 -32.53 -0.36 14.81
CA LEU A 34 -33.60 -1.34 14.81
C LEU A 34 -33.22 -2.53 15.70
N PRO A 35 -34.21 -3.19 16.35
CA PRO A 35 -33.95 -4.42 17.09
C PRO A 35 -33.53 -5.54 16.14
N LEU A 36 -32.47 -6.29 16.50
CA LEU A 36 -31.92 -7.37 15.68
C LEU A 36 -32.76 -8.66 15.71
N GLN A 37 -33.39 -8.95 16.85
CA GLN A 37 -34.05 -10.23 17.11
C GLN A 37 -35.08 -10.67 16.05
N PRO A 38 -35.97 -9.80 15.52
CA PRO A 38 -36.94 -10.21 14.50
C PRO A 38 -36.28 -10.66 13.18
N TRP A 39 -35.15 -10.05 12.81
CA TRP A 39 -34.38 -10.40 11.63
C TRP A 39 -33.69 -11.75 11.80
N LEU A 40 -33.09 -11.97 12.98
CA LEU A 40 -32.43 -13.24 13.31
C LEU A 40 -33.42 -14.40 13.34
N GLU A 41 -34.61 -14.21 13.93
CA GLU A 41 -35.67 -15.21 13.95
C GLU A 41 -36.22 -15.49 12.55
N GLY A 42 -36.44 -14.44 11.75
CA GLY A 42 -36.89 -14.58 10.37
C GLY A 42 -35.92 -15.39 9.51
N LEU A 43 -34.62 -15.08 9.58
CA LEU A 43 -33.58 -15.82 8.86
C LEU A 43 -33.45 -17.26 9.38
N SER A 44 -33.45 -17.45 10.71
CA SER A 44 -33.24 -18.78 11.31
C SER A 44 -34.41 -19.74 11.04
N SER A 45 -35.64 -19.21 10.97
CA SER A 45 -36.85 -19.98 10.66
C SER A 45 -37.10 -20.16 9.16
N GLY A 46 -36.33 -19.49 8.30
CA GLY A 46 -36.55 -19.46 6.85
C GLY A 46 -37.71 -18.56 6.40
N ALA A 47 -38.31 -17.78 7.31
CA ALA A 47 -39.34 -16.80 6.97
C ALA A 47 -38.76 -15.59 6.19
N LEU A 48 -37.48 -15.29 6.37
CA LEU A 48 -36.71 -14.35 5.56
C LEU A 48 -35.66 -15.09 4.75
N GLN A 49 -35.51 -14.72 3.48
CA GLN A 49 -34.42 -15.21 2.65
C GLN A 49 -33.12 -14.48 3.03
N PRO A 50 -31.95 -15.16 2.95
CA PRO A 50 -30.66 -14.56 3.26
C PRO A 50 -30.21 -13.62 2.13
N GLU A 51 -30.92 -12.53 1.90
CA GLU A 51 -30.59 -11.56 0.85
C GLU A 51 -29.25 -10.85 1.15
N PRO A 52 -28.37 -10.64 0.14
CA PRO A 52 -27.05 -10.06 0.37
C PRO A 52 -27.07 -8.70 1.09
N GLU A 53 -28.03 -7.82 0.78
CA GLU A 53 -28.11 -6.49 1.39
C GLU A 53 -28.52 -6.53 2.86
N LEU A 54 -29.43 -7.44 3.22
CA LEU A 54 -29.82 -7.70 4.60
C LEU A 54 -28.64 -8.26 5.39
N LEU A 55 -27.95 -9.27 4.86
CA LEU A 55 -26.76 -9.84 5.47
C LEU A 55 -25.64 -8.78 5.63
N ALA A 56 -25.46 -7.92 4.62
CA ALA A 56 -24.53 -6.79 4.66
C ALA A 56 -24.83 -5.85 5.84
N ALA A 57 -26.10 -5.49 6.05
CA ALA A 57 -26.50 -4.63 7.17
C ALA A 57 -26.27 -5.27 8.55
N LEU A 58 -26.22 -6.60 8.65
CA LEU A 58 -26.06 -7.33 9.90
C LEU A 58 -24.59 -7.51 10.34
N TRP A 59 -23.61 -7.57 9.42
CA TRP A 59 -22.21 -7.88 9.74
C TRP A 59 -21.62 -7.08 10.91
N ALA A 60 -21.88 -5.78 10.96
CA ALA A 60 -21.33 -4.88 11.99
C ALA A 60 -22.09 -4.92 13.33
N GLN A 61 -23.29 -5.52 13.35
CA GLN A 61 -24.21 -5.45 14.50
C GLN A 61 -24.22 -6.73 15.33
N LEU A 62 -23.92 -7.87 14.71
CA LEU A 62 -24.04 -9.17 15.39
C LEU A 62 -22.91 -9.41 16.39
N LYS A 63 -23.30 -9.98 17.52
CA LYS A 63 -22.41 -10.56 18.52
C LYS A 63 -22.23 -12.06 18.26
N ARG A 64 -21.16 -12.63 18.83
CA ARG A 64 -20.82 -14.05 18.67
C ARG A 64 -22.01 -15.02 18.81
N PRO A 65 -22.87 -14.96 19.86
CA PRO A 65 -23.98 -15.91 19.99
C PRO A 65 -25.04 -15.80 18.89
N GLU A 66 -25.20 -14.61 18.30
CA GLU A 66 -26.15 -14.36 17.21
C GLU A 66 -25.61 -14.90 15.89
N VAL A 67 -24.30 -14.73 15.65
CA VAL A 67 -23.58 -15.34 14.52
C VAL A 67 -23.66 -16.86 14.59
N GLU A 68 -23.34 -17.46 15.73
CA GLU A 68 -23.40 -18.92 15.93
C GLU A 68 -24.81 -19.46 15.64
N ARG A 69 -25.85 -18.76 16.08
CA ARG A 69 -27.24 -19.11 15.80
C ARG A 69 -27.57 -19.09 14.30
N LEU A 70 -27.14 -18.04 13.59
CA LEU A 70 -27.38 -17.93 12.14
C LEU A 70 -26.65 -19.02 11.37
N LEU A 71 -25.38 -19.28 11.71
CA LEU A 71 -24.56 -20.31 11.06
C LEU A 71 -25.07 -21.73 11.32
N ALA A 72 -25.74 -21.95 12.47
CA ALA A 72 -26.41 -23.22 12.76
C ALA A 72 -27.77 -23.39 12.06
N SER A 73 -28.28 -22.35 11.40
CA SER A 73 -29.60 -22.36 10.76
C SER A 73 -29.54 -22.65 9.26
N GLY A 74 -30.71 -22.86 8.65
CA GLY A 74 -30.82 -23.01 7.19
C GLY A 74 -30.34 -21.80 6.38
N ALA A 75 -30.23 -20.62 6.99
CA ALA A 75 -29.75 -19.40 6.33
C ALA A 75 -28.26 -19.49 5.91
N ALA A 76 -27.49 -20.40 6.49
CA ALA A 76 -26.08 -20.63 6.17
C ALA A 76 -25.85 -21.85 5.26
N ALA A 77 -26.91 -22.50 4.77
CA ALA A 77 -26.80 -23.65 3.89
C ALA A 77 -26.19 -23.30 2.51
N ASP A 78 -26.37 -22.06 2.06
CA ASP A 78 -25.74 -21.52 0.86
C ASP A 78 -24.83 -20.34 1.23
N ALA A 79 -23.54 -20.46 0.90
CA ALA A 79 -22.55 -19.42 1.15
C ALA A 79 -22.63 -18.26 0.14
N GLY A 80 -23.35 -18.42 -0.99
CA GLY A 80 -23.41 -17.44 -2.07
C GLY A 80 -23.82 -16.04 -1.61
N PRO A 81 -24.98 -15.86 -0.96
CA PRO A 81 -25.42 -14.55 -0.49
C PRO A 81 -24.49 -13.95 0.57
N TRP A 82 -23.95 -14.80 1.45
CA TRP A 82 -22.96 -14.41 2.45
C TRP A 82 -21.67 -13.90 1.82
N LEU A 83 -21.20 -14.53 0.75
CA LEU A 83 -20.02 -14.11 0.00
C LEU A 83 -20.23 -12.75 -0.66
N VAL A 84 -21.40 -12.51 -1.26
CA VAL A 84 -21.74 -11.19 -1.83
C VAL A 84 -21.74 -10.12 -0.74
N ALA A 85 -22.41 -10.37 0.38
CA ALA A 85 -22.43 -9.45 1.53
C ALA A 85 -21.03 -9.19 2.10
N ALA A 86 -20.23 -10.25 2.27
CA ALA A 86 -18.88 -10.19 2.79
C ALA A 86 -17.95 -9.34 1.90
N ARG A 87 -18.04 -9.48 0.58
CA ARG A 87 -17.25 -8.68 -0.38
C ARG A 87 -17.57 -7.18 -0.28
N GLN A 88 -18.81 -6.83 0.06
CA GLN A 88 -19.24 -5.44 0.22
C GLN A 88 -18.77 -4.84 1.55
N GLU A 89 -18.92 -5.56 2.66
CA GLU A 89 -18.79 -4.96 4.01
C GLU A 89 -17.48 -5.30 4.72
N LEU A 90 -17.00 -6.55 4.61
CA LEU A 90 -15.84 -6.98 5.39
C LEU A 90 -14.56 -6.18 5.14
N PRO A 91 -14.22 -5.70 3.92
CA PRO A 91 -13.04 -4.87 3.72
C PRO A 91 -12.96 -3.64 4.64
N ALA A 92 -14.10 -3.07 5.03
CA ALA A 92 -14.17 -1.95 5.98
C ALA A 92 -14.24 -2.43 7.45
N LEU A 93 -14.93 -3.56 7.70
CA LEU A 93 -15.25 -4.01 9.06
C LEU A 93 -14.19 -4.87 9.72
N VAL A 94 -13.33 -5.58 8.98
CA VAL A 94 -12.31 -6.47 9.58
C VAL A 94 -11.24 -5.73 10.39
N ALA A 95 -11.16 -4.41 10.28
CA ALA A 95 -10.33 -3.58 11.14
C ALA A 95 -10.95 -3.32 12.53
N THR A 96 -12.23 -3.67 12.73
CA THR A 96 -12.96 -3.50 13.98
C THR A 96 -12.84 -4.77 14.83
N PRO A 97 -12.18 -4.72 16.02
CA PRO A 97 -11.96 -5.91 16.86
C PRO A 97 -13.24 -6.67 17.20
N ALA A 98 -14.33 -5.96 17.53
CA ALA A 98 -15.60 -6.58 17.88
C ALA A 98 -16.18 -7.45 16.74
N VAL A 99 -15.99 -7.05 15.47
CA VAL A 99 -16.44 -7.85 14.32
C VAL A 99 -15.58 -9.11 14.19
N VAL A 100 -14.27 -9.00 14.35
CA VAL A 100 -13.37 -10.15 14.31
C VAL A 100 -13.70 -11.14 15.43
N GLU A 101 -13.91 -10.67 16.65
CA GLU A 101 -14.29 -11.49 17.81
C GLU A 101 -15.65 -12.17 17.63
N ALA A 102 -16.61 -11.48 17.00
CA ALA A 102 -17.93 -12.03 16.76
C ALA A 102 -17.96 -13.12 15.68
N TRP A 103 -17.17 -12.96 14.61
CA TRP A 103 -17.33 -13.75 13.39
C TRP A 103 -16.26 -14.80 13.14
N LEU A 104 -15.01 -14.54 13.51
CA LEU A 104 -13.90 -15.37 13.06
C LEU A 104 -13.98 -16.81 13.56
N GLU A 105 -14.18 -17.01 14.87
CA GLU A 105 -14.24 -18.36 15.44
C GLU A 105 -15.49 -19.13 14.96
N PRO A 106 -16.71 -18.56 14.97
CA PRO A 106 -17.89 -19.26 14.46
C PRO A 106 -17.78 -19.65 12.98
N LEU A 107 -17.21 -18.79 12.13
CA LEU A 107 -17.01 -19.12 10.71
C LEU A 107 -15.97 -20.23 10.52
N LEU A 108 -14.90 -20.22 11.34
CA LEU A 108 -13.89 -21.29 11.32
C LEU A 108 -14.49 -22.62 11.75
N GLU A 109 -15.36 -22.65 12.74
CA GLU A 109 -16.05 -23.87 13.18
C GLU A 109 -17.05 -24.36 12.12
N HIS A 110 -17.89 -23.45 11.62
CA HIS A 110 -18.90 -23.76 10.61
C HIS A 110 -18.27 -24.33 9.33
N GLN A 111 -17.20 -23.71 8.83
CA GLN A 111 -16.54 -24.16 7.59
C GLN A 111 -16.03 -25.61 7.66
N VAL A 112 -15.65 -26.10 8.85
CA VAL A 112 -15.18 -27.49 9.04
C VAL A 112 -16.34 -28.49 9.01
N GLN A 113 -17.53 -28.05 9.41
CA GLN A 113 -18.73 -28.89 9.47
C GLN A 113 -19.44 -28.99 8.10
N CYS A 114 -19.15 -28.06 7.19
CA CYS A 114 -19.72 -28.05 5.85
C CYS A 114 -19.18 -29.18 4.96
N PRO A 115 -19.99 -29.71 4.02
CA PRO A 115 -19.50 -30.53 2.91
C PRO A 115 -18.40 -29.81 2.12
N ALA A 116 -17.45 -30.56 1.53
CA ALA A 116 -16.25 -30.02 0.89
C ALA A 116 -16.50 -28.87 -0.11
N ARG A 117 -17.58 -28.95 -0.91
CA ARG A 117 -17.94 -27.90 -1.87
C ARG A 117 -18.34 -26.58 -1.18
N GLN A 118 -19.23 -26.64 -0.19
CA GLN A 118 -19.64 -25.47 0.59
C GLN A 118 -18.48 -24.95 1.45
N ALA A 119 -17.67 -25.86 2.01
CA ALA A 119 -16.51 -25.51 2.80
C ALA A 119 -15.51 -24.63 2.02
N ARG A 120 -15.40 -24.79 0.69
CA ARG A 120 -14.58 -23.94 -0.20
C ARG A 120 -15.17 -22.53 -0.35
N GLN A 121 -16.48 -22.42 -0.53
CA GLN A 121 -17.16 -21.11 -0.64
C GLN A 121 -17.06 -20.32 0.67
N TRP A 122 -17.20 -20.99 1.81
CA TRP A 122 -16.99 -20.37 3.12
C TRP A 122 -15.53 -19.94 3.36
N LEU A 123 -14.54 -20.60 2.72
CA LEU A 123 -13.15 -20.11 2.75
C LEU A 123 -13.00 -18.76 2.04
N GLU A 124 -13.79 -18.46 1.02
CA GLU A 124 -13.76 -17.13 0.39
C GLU A 124 -14.26 -16.03 1.35
N VAL A 125 -15.29 -16.31 2.13
CA VAL A 125 -15.78 -15.41 3.18
C VAL A 125 -14.69 -15.23 4.25
N LEU A 126 -14.13 -16.34 4.75
CA LEU A 126 -13.07 -16.34 5.75
C LEU A 126 -11.81 -15.60 5.28
N ALA A 127 -11.50 -15.62 3.98
CA ALA A 127 -10.32 -14.96 3.44
C ALA A 127 -10.33 -13.42 3.58
N ALA A 128 -11.46 -12.81 3.95
CA ALA A 128 -11.51 -11.41 4.34
C ALA A 128 -10.74 -11.15 5.66
N PHE A 129 -10.68 -12.15 6.54
CA PHE A 129 -9.90 -12.13 7.77
C PHE A 129 -8.46 -12.55 7.46
N GLN A 130 -7.49 -11.66 7.69
CA GLN A 130 -6.07 -11.93 7.49
C GLN A 130 -5.49 -12.71 8.70
N ASP A 131 -6.05 -13.89 8.99
CA ASP A 131 -5.70 -14.73 10.13
C ASP A 131 -4.82 -15.94 9.68
N PRO A 132 -3.73 -16.27 10.40
CA PRO A 132 -2.86 -17.40 10.05
C PRO A 132 -3.56 -18.76 9.91
N ARG A 133 -4.64 -19.01 10.66
CA ARG A 133 -5.44 -20.25 10.58
C ARG A 133 -6.24 -20.31 9.28
N VAL A 134 -6.78 -19.17 8.82
CA VAL A 134 -7.43 -19.07 7.51
C VAL A 134 -6.43 -19.33 6.39
N ALA A 135 -5.25 -18.70 6.46
CA ALA A 135 -4.17 -18.93 5.51
C ALA A 135 -3.73 -20.41 5.45
N GLN A 136 -3.65 -21.08 6.61
CA GLN A 136 -3.35 -22.51 6.68
C GLN A 136 -4.39 -23.38 5.97
N ARG A 137 -5.69 -23.06 6.12
CA ARG A 137 -6.76 -23.80 5.46
C ARG A 137 -6.77 -23.57 3.95
N LEU A 138 -6.63 -22.32 3.50
CA LEU A 138 -6.49 -21.98 2.08
C LEU A 138 -5.29 -22.73 1.46
N ARG A 139 -4.13 -22.69 2.11
CA ARG A 139 -2.92 -23.39 1.66
C ARG A 139 -3.16 -24.88 1.48
N ARG A 140 -3.84 -25.54 2.42
CA ARG A 140 -4.11 -26.98 2.35
C ARG A 140 -4.95 -27.32 1.11
N VAL A 141 -6.04 -26.58 0.90
CA VAL A 141 -6.93 -26.78 -0.26
C VAL A 141 -6.18 -26.53 -1.58
N VAL A 142 -5.42 -25.43 -1.65
CA VAL A 142 -4.61 -25.12 -2.85
C VAL A 142 -3.56 -26.18 -3.10
N LEU A 143 -2.85 -26.66 -2.07
CA LEU A 143 -1.82 -27.69 -2.22
C LEU A 143 -2.39 -29.01 -2.74
N GLU A 144 -3.55 -29.43 -2.23
CA GLU A 144 -4.26 -30.62 -2.72
C GLU A 144 -4.67 -30.43 -4.20
N ALA A 145 -5.21 -29.27 -4.54
CA ALA A 145 -5.60 -28.93 -5.91
C ALA A 145 -4.43 -28.84 -6.89
N SER A 146 -3.28 -28.34 -6.43
CA SER A 146 -2.07 -28.18 -7.26
C SER A 146 -1.53 -29.53 -7.71
N ARG A 147 -1.68 -30.57 -6.88
CA ARG A 147 -1.31 -31.95 -7.26
C ARG A 147 -2.20 -32.46 -8.39
N LEU A 148 -3.51 -32.21 -8.30
CA LEU A 148 -4.48 -32.59 -9.33
C LEU A 148 -4.23 -31.84 -10.65
N ALA A 149 -3.84 -30.56 -10.59
CA ALA A 149 -3.62 -29.74 -11.78
C ALA A 149 -2.49 -30.25 -12.71
N ILE A 150 -1.58 -31.06 -12.18
CA ILE A 150 -0.45 -31.64 -12.91
C ILE A 150 -0.80 -33.03 -13.48
N GLU A 151 -1.85 -33.68 -12.97
CA GLU A 151 -2.24 -35.03 -13.40
C GLU A 151 -2.99 -35.01 -14.74
N PRO A 152 -2.57 -35.82 -15.74
CA PRO A 152 -3.27 -35.93 -17.01
C PRO A 152 -4.64 -36.59 -16.80
N GLY A 153 -5.72 -35.81 -16.94
CA GLY A 153 -7.10 -36.28 -16.81
C GLY A 153 -7.92 -35.63 -15.69
N ALA A 154 -7.37 -34.64 -14.97
CA ALA A 154 -8.15 -33.85 -14.03
C ALA A 154 -9.33 -33.14 -14.75
N SER A 155 -10.51 -33.16 -14.12
CA SER A 155 -11.68 -32.45 -14.61
C SER A 155 -11.44 -30.94 -14.51
N ASP A 156 -11.53 -30.23 -15.64
CA ASP A 156 -11.44 -28.76 -15.69
C ASP A 156 -12.44 -28.09 -14.73
N GLY A 157 -13.57 -28.74 -14.44
CA GLY A 157 -14.59 -28.22 -13.53
C GLY A 157 -14.13 -28.10 -12.08
N ASP A 158 -13.32 -29.04 -11.59
CA ASP A 158 -12.85 -29.04 -10.19
C ASP A 158 -11.83 -27.92 -9.94
N LEU A 159 -10.96 -27.66 -10.92
CA LEU A 159 -10.00 -26.55 -10.83
C LEU A 159 -10.68 -25.20 -10.96
N GLN A 160 -11.73 -25.10 -11.78
CA GLN A 160 -12.45 -23.85 -11.99
C GLN A 160 -13.12 -23.34 -10.71
N GLU A 161 -13.66 -24.23 -9.87
CA GLU A 161 -14.22 -23.87 -8.56
C GLU A 161 -13.15 -23.36 -7.57
N LEU A 162 -11.87 -23.68 -7.80
CA LEU A 162 -10.77 -23.38 -6.88
C LEU A 162 -9.95 -22.16 -7.30
N LEU A 163 -10.11 -21.68 -8.54
CA LEU A 163 -9.43 -20.47 -9.05
C LEU A 163 -9.53 -19.27 -8.11
N PRO A 164 -10.69 -18.95 -7.49
CA PRO A 164 -10.79 -17.78 -6.60
C PRO A 164 -9.90 -17.88 -5.36
N LEU A 165 -9.49 -19.08 -4.93
CA LEU A 165 -8.74 -19.28 -3.69
C LEU A 165 -7.25 -18.89 -3.82
N LEU A 166 -6.69 -18.93 -5.03
CA LEU A 166 -5.27 -18.61 -5.29
C LEU A 166 -4.95 -17.12 -4.99
N PRO A 167 -5.68 -16.13 -5.52
CA PRO A 167 -5.53 -14.72 -5.13
C PRO A 167 -5.72 -14.50 -3.62
N LEU A 168 -6.69 -15.20 -3.03
CA LEU A 168 -7.01 -15.07 -1.60
C LEU A 168 -5.86 -15.56 -0.71
N LEU A 169 -5.14 -16.61 -1.09
CA LEU A 169 -3.93 -17.04 -0.39
C LEU A 169 -2.87 -15.93 -0.40
N GLY A 170 -2.69 -15.24 -1.53
CA GLY A 170 -1.79 -14.10 -1.64
C GLY A 170 -2.17 -12.93 -0.72
N ARG A 171 -3.47 -12.67 -0.57
CA ARG A 171 -4.03 -11.65 0.33
C ARG A 171 -3.72 -11.90 1.81
N GLN A 172 -3.53 -13.17 2.21
CA GLN A 172 -3.17 -13.53 3.59
C GLN A 172 -1.75 -13.14 3.99
N ARG A 173 -0.87 -12.89 3.00
CA ARG A 173 0.51 -12.38 3.19
C ARG A 173 1.36 -13.21 4.16
N GLN A 174 1.12 -14.52 4.26
CA GLN A 174 2.01 -15.41 5.04
C GLN A 174 3.21 -15.81 4.17
N ARG A 175 4.42 -15.44 4.61
CA ARG A 175 5.65 -15.63 3.79
C ARG A 175 5.85 -17.04 3.24
N GLN A 176 5.41 -18.05 3.98
CA GLN A 176 5.52 -19.46 3.62
C GLN A 176 4.61 -19.89 2.45
N ASP A 177 3.68 -19.05 2.00
CA ASP A 177 2.79 -19.34 0.87
C ASP A 177 3.42 -19.02 -0.49
N ALA A 178 4.48 -18.21 -0.51
CA ALA A 178 5.14 -17.81 -1.75
C ALA A 178 5.62 -19.00 -2.61
N PRO A 179 6.27 -20.05 -2.07
CA PRO A 179 6.68 -21.21 -2.87
C PRO A 179 5.52 -21.92 -3.55
N LEU A 180 4.37 -22.04 -2.87
CA LEU A 180 3.18 -22.71 -3.43
C LEU A 180 2.60 -21.91 -4.60
N LEU A 181 2.38 -20.61 -4.42
CA LEU A 181 1.86 -19.75 -5.50
C LEU A 181 2.81 -19.67 -6.70
N LEU A 182 4.12 -19.57 -6.44
CA LEU A 182 5.12 -19.57 -7.50
C LEU A 182 5.18 -20.92 -8.23
N GLY A 183 5.07 -22.04 -7.52
CA GLY A 183 4.94 -23.38 -8.10
C GLY A 183 3.73 -23.46 -9.03
N CYS A 184 2.53 -23.10 -8.54
CA CYS A 184 1.31 -23.08 -9.34
C CYS A 184 1.40 -22.20 -10.60
N ALA A 185 2.16 -21.10 -10.56
CA ALA A 185 2.36 -20.24 -11.72
C ALA A 185 3.39 -20.81 -12.72
N LEU A 186 4.44 -21.47 -12.21
CA LEU A 186 5.56 -22.00 -13.01
C LEU A 186 5.27 -23.38 -13.61
N ASP A 187 4.53 -24.23 -12.90
CA ASP A 187 4.27 -25.59 -13.32
C ASP A 187 3.35 -25.61 -14.55
N PRO A 188 3.54 -26.58 -15.47
CA PRO A 188 2.66 -26.74 -16.61
C PRO A 188 1.24 -27.07 -16.13
N GLY A 189 0.25 -26.42 -16.72
CA GLY A 189 -1.15 -26.61 -16.34
C GLY A 189 -2.07 -25.59 -17.01
N PRO A 190 -3.37 -25.60 -16.69
CA PRO A 190 -4.35 -24.69 -17.27
C PRO A 190 -3.95 -23.23 -17.08
N LEU A 191 -4.03 -22.43 -18.15
CA LEU A 191 -3.60 -21.03 -18.11
C LEU A 191 -4.36 -20.21 -17.05
N ALA A 192 -5.64 -20.49 -16.83
CA ALA A 192 -6.44 -19.81 -15.81
C ALA A 192 -5.88 -20.04 -14.39
N TRP A 193 -5.45 -21.26 -14.08
CA TRP A 193 -4.82 -21.62 -12.80
C TRP A 193 -3.52 -20.87 -12.58
N ARG A 194 -2.65 -20.90 -13.60
CA ARG A 194 -1.34 -20.22 -13.55
C ARG A 194 -1.50 -18.69 -13.39
N ARG A 195 -2.48 -18.09 -14.06
CA ARG A 195 -2.80 -16.66 -13.94
C ARG A 195 -3.35 -16.30 -12.56
N ALA A 196 -4.31 -17.08 -12.03
CA ALA A 196 -4.85 -16.86 -10.69
C ALA A 196 -3.76 -16.99 -9.61
N ALA A 197 -2.81 -17.92 -9.79
CA ALA A 197 -1.64 -18.04 -8.92
C ALA A 197 -0.72 -16.80 -9.00
N LEU A 198 -0.46 -16.30 -10.21
CA LEU A 198 0.34 -15.08 -10.43
C LEU A 198 -0.33 -13.83 -9.83
N GLU A 199 -1.67 -13.74 -9.89
CA GLU A 199 -2.44 -12.71 -9.20
C GLU A 199 -2.25 -12.82 -7.67
N GLY A 200 -2.27 -14.04 -7.11
CA GLY A 200 -1.90 -14.28 -5.71
C GLY A 200 -0.50 -13.79 -5.37
N VAL A 201 0.48 -14.05 -6.25
CA VAL A 201 1.84 -13.49 -6.11
C VAL A 201 1.80 -11.96 -6.11
N ALA A 202 1.01 -11.34 -6.99
CA ALA A 202 0.87 -9.89 -7.08
C ALA A 202 0.28 -9.26 -5.81
N LEU A 203 -0.72 -9.90 -5.19
CA LEU A 203 -1.43 -9.39 -4.01
C LEU A 203 -0.57 -9.37 -2.73
N GLY A 204 0.36 -10.32 -2.59
CA GLY A 204 1.30 -10.35 -1.48
C GLY A 204 2.73 -9.92 -1.81
N LEU A 205 2.94 -9.27 -2.97
CA LEU A 205 4.26 -8.91 -3.51
C LEU A 205 5.22 -8.25 -2.49
N SER A 206 4.69 -7.40 -1.60
CA SER A 206 5.49 -6.69 -0.59
C SER A 206 5.95 -7.57 0.59
N THR A 207 5.42 -8.78 0.71
CA THR A 207 5.69 -9.67 1.85
C THR A 207 6.58 -10.85 1.47
N TRP A 208 6.61 -11.24 0.20
CA TRP A 208 7.34 -12.40 -0.28
C TRP A 208 8.88 -12.21 -0.21
N PRO A 209 9.64 -13.28 0.03
CA PRO A 209 11.10 -13.23 -0.02
C PRO A 209 11.62 -12.92 -1.44
N LEU A 210 12.36 -11.83 -1.61
CA LEU A 210 12.97 -11.46 -2.90
C LEU A 210 13.83 -12.56 -3.54
N PRO A 211 14.62 -13.36 -2.79
CA PRO A 211 15.41 -14.44 -3.37
C PRO A 211 14.58 -15.53 -4.06
N LEU A 212 13.30 -15.69 -3.67
CA LEU A 212 12.38 -16.60 -4.34
C LEU A 212 11.67 -15.92 -5.52
N LEU A 213 11.23 -14.67 -5.33
CA LEU A 213 10.46 -13.95 -6.35
C LEU A 213 11.25 -13.65 -7.62
N VAL A 214 12.46 -13.11 -7.48
CA VAL A 214 13.20 -12.60 -8.65
C VAL A 214 13.47 -13.71 -9.67
N PRO A 215 14.05 -14.87 -9.30
CA PRO A 215 14.29 -15.94 -10.26
C PRO A 215 13.00 -16.51 -10.86
N ALA A 216 11.95 -16.67 -10.05
CA ALA A 216 10.68 -17.23 -10.50
C ALA A 216 9.98 -16.32 -11.51
N LEU A 217 9.89 -15.01 -11.23
CA LEU A 217 9.29 -14.06 -12.17
C LEU A 217 10.15 -13.86 -13.43
N GLN A 218 11.48 -13.96 -13.34
CA GLN A 218 12.34 -13.97 -14.53
C GLN A 218 12.05 -15.17 -15.42
N ARG A 219 11.88 -16.36 -14.83
CA ARG A 219 11.49 -17.56 -15.57
C ARG A 219 10.10 -17.44 -16.19
N LEU A 220 9.13 -16.86 -15.48
CA LEU A 220 7.79 -16.60 -16.03
C LEU A 220 7.80 -15.55 -17.14
N ALA A 221 8.74 -14.60 -17.13
CA ALA A 221 8.89 -13.64 -18.22
C ALA A 221 9.33 -14.29 -19.55
N GLU A 222 9.88 -15.51 -19.50
CA GLU A 222 10.24 -16.34 -20.65
C GLU A 222 9.11 -17.34 -21.02
N ASP A 223 7.92 -17.23 -20.41
CA ASP A 223 6.81 -18.15 -20.66
C ASP A 223 6.26 -18.05 -22.08
N LEU A 224 5.75 -19.17 -22.61
CA LEU A 224 5.12 -19.26 -23.92
C LEU A 224 3.82 -18.44 -24.01
N SER A 225 3.16 -18.18 -22.88
CA SER A 225 2.02 -17.27 -22.81
C SER A 225 2.49 -15.83 -22.66
N SER A 226 2.43 -15.04 -23.75
CA SER A 226 2.84 -13.62 -23.74
C SER A 226 2.07 -12.80 -22.69
N ALA A 227 0.83 -13.18 -22.38
CA ALA A 227 0.04 -12.52 -21.34
C ALA A 227 0.62 -12.76 -19.93
N LEU A 228 0.98 -14.01 -19.62
CA LEU A 228 1.55 -14.37 -18.33
C LEU A 228 2.97 -13.78 -18.18
N ALA A 229 3.77 -13.87 -19.24
CA ALA A 229 5.11 -13.29 -19.30
C ALA A 229 5.10 -11.76 -19.10
N ALA A 230 4.17 -11.06 -19.74
CA ALA A 230 4.01 -9.61 -19.57
C ALA A 230 3.62 -9.23 -18.14
N GLU A 231 2.76 -10.02 -17.48
CA GLU A 231 2.37 -9.80 -16.09
C GLU A 231 3.54 -10.04 -15.12
N ALA A 232 4.31 -11.12 -15.32
CA ALA A 232 5.51 -11.39 -14.53
C ALA A 232 6.56 -10.28 -14.66
N LEU A 233 6.75 -9.75 -15.87
CA LEU A 233 7.63 -8.61 -16.14
C LEU A 233 7.17 -7.34 -15.40
N ASP A 234 5.87 -7.07 -15.36
CA ASP A 234 5.32 -5.95 -14.61
C ASP A 234 5.48 -6.12 -13.09
N LEU A 235 5.37 -7.35 -12.58
CA LEU A 235 5.65 -7.64 -11.17
C LEU A 235 7.13 -7.46 -10.84
N LEU A 236 8.04 -7.89 -11.71
CA LEU A 236 9.48 -7.61 -11.56
C LEU A 236 9.75 -6.11 -11.45
N ALA A 237 9.12 -5.31 -12.32
CA ALA A 237 9.27 -3.85 -12.34
C ALA A 237 8.84 -3.18 -11.02
N ARG A 238 7.95 -3.81 -10.25
CA ARG A 238 7.44 -3.32 -8.96
C ARG A 238 8.34 -3.68 -7.77
N LEU A 239 9.35 -4.53 -7.94
CA LEU A 239 10.25 -4.95 -6.87
C LEU A 239 11.29 -3.85 -6.54
N PRO A 240 11.82 -3.81 -5.30
CA PRO A 240 12.86 -2.84 -4.90
C PRO A 240 14.14 -2.87 -5.75
N GLN A 241 14.43 -3.99 -6.41
CA GLN A 241 15.56 -4.17 -7.33
C GLN A 241 15.09 -4.50 -8.75
N GLY A 242 13.86 -4.11 -9.10
CA GLY A 242 13.20 -4.48 -10.34
C GLY A 242 14.00 -4.13 -11.58
N GLN A 243 14.59 -2.93 -11.63
CA GLN A 243 15.43 -2.50 -12.76
C GLN A 243 16.62 -3.43 -13.02
N ARG A 244 17.31 -3.90 -11.97
CA ARG A 244 18.41 -4.86 -12.12
C ARG A 244 17.91 -6.19 -12.66
N ALA A 245 16.78 -6.68 -12.12
CA ALA A 245 16.18 -7.94 -12.57
C ALA A 245 15.68 -7.87 -14.02
N LEU A 246 15.10 -6.74 -14.43
CA LEU A 246 14.68 -6.47 -15.81
C LEU A 246 15.89 -6.38 -16.76
N ARG A 247 16.98 -5.72 -16.36
CA ARG A 247 18.20 -5.64 -17.19
C ARG A 247 18.78 -7.02 -17.47
N ALA A 248 18.69 -7.94 -16.51
CA ALA A 248 19.13 -9.32 -16.69
C ALA A 248 18.29 -10.12 -17.71
N LEU A 249 17.08 -9.65 -18.05
CA LEU A 249 16.24 -10.26 -19.09
C LEU A 249 16.59 -9.79 -20.51
N ARG A 250 17.40 -8.73 -20.68
CA ARG A 250 17.72 -8.18 -22.02
C ARG A 250 18.39 -9.18 -22.96
N THR A 251 19.13 -10.13 -22.39
CA THR A 251 19.87 -11.15 -23.15
C THR A 251 19.10 -12.45 -23.29
N ARG A 252 17.86 -12.51 -22.78
CA ARG A 252 17.01 -13.70 -22.81
C ARG A 252 16.13 -13.70 -24.07
N PRO A 253 15.79 -14.89 -24.60
CA PRO A 253 14.83 -15.00 -25.69
C PRO A 253 13.42 -14.74 -25.16
N LEU A 254 12.90 -13.54 -25.41
CA LEU A 254 11.54 -13.15 -25.03
C LEU A 254 10.64 -13.09 -26.27
N ASP A 255 9.36 -13.35 -26.08
CA ASP A 255 8.32 -13.02 -27.06
C ASP A 255 8.45 -11.54 -27.50
N PRO A 256 8.29 -11.19 -28.79
CA PRO A 256 8.49 -9.82 -29.27
C PRO A 256 7.70 -8.76 -28.52
N ALA A 257 6.44 -9.02 -28.15
CA ALA A 257 5.63 -8.06 -27.42
C ALA A 257 6.11 -7.90 -25.97
N VAL A 258 6.62 -8.97 -25.37
CA VAL A 258 7.25 -8.94 -24.03
C VAL A 258 8.60 -8.21 -24.09
N ALA A 259 9.40 -8.43 -25.13
CA ALA A 259 10.67 -7.73 -25.36
C ALA A 259 10.47 -6.21 -25.54
N GLU A 260 9.46 -5.80 -26.31
CA GLU A 260 9.10 -4.39 -26.45
C GLU A 260 8.64 -3.79 -25.12
N ARG A 261 7.83 -4.54 -24.35
CA ARG A 261 7.42 -4.13 -22.99
C ARG A 261 8.64 -4.02 -22.06
N LEU A 262 9.58 -4.94 -22.11
CA LEU A 262 10.84 -4.88 -21.37
C LEU A 262 11.62 -3.61 -21.71
N GLN A 263 11.78 -3.32 -23.00
CA GLN A 263 12.49 -2.14 -23.47
C GLN A 263 11.84 -0.87 -22.92
N ARG A 264 10.51 -0.75 -22.97
CA ARG A 264 9.79 0.38 -22.37
C ARG A 264 10.01 0.49 -20.86
N ARG A 265 9.98 -0.63 -20.12
CA ARG A 265 10.22 -0.64 -18.66
C ARG A 265 11.67 -0.31 -18.26
N LEU A 266 12.62 -0.50 -19.16
CA LEU A 266 14.03 -0.17 -18.96
C LEU A 266 14.37 1.27 -19.35
N GLN A 267 13.47 1.98 -20.03
CA GLN A 267 13.66 3.40 -20.29
C GLN A 267 13.44 4.18 -19.01
N ASN A 268 14.43 4.99 -18.65
CA ASN A 268 14.34 5.84 -17.48
C ASN A 268 13.33 6.97 -17.75
N SER A 269 12.25 6.98 -16.98
CA SER A 269 11.28 8.07 -16.97
C SER A 269 11.95 9.36 -16.49
N PRO A 270 11.61 10.51 -17.08
CA PRO A 270 12.03 11.79 -16.54
C PRO A 270 11.44 11.99 -15.14
N LEU A 271 12.22 12.63 -14.28
CA LEU A 271 11.85 12.86 -12.88
C LEU A 271 11.49 14.33 -12.65
N VAL A 272 10.51 14.55 -11.78
CA VAL A 272 10.23 15.86 -11.20
C VAL A 272 10.47 15.78 -9.70
N LEU A 273 11.58 16.35 -9.24
CA LEU A 273 11.92 16.45 -7.83
C LEU A 273 11.14 17.61 -7.21
N VAL A 274 10.19 17.30 -6.34
CA VAL A 274 9.36 18.30 -5.67
C VAL A 274 10.00 18.67 -4.34
N VAL A 275 10.34 19.94 -4.18
CA VAL A 275 10.96 20.50 -2.97
C VAL A 275 10.04 21.55 -2.36
N HIS A 276 10.24 21.90 -1.09
CA HIS A 276 9.48 22.98 -0.48
C HIS A 276 9.77 24.34 -1.16
N GLY A 277 11.03 24.61 -1.50
CA GLY A 277 11.48 25.92 -1.98
C GLY A 277 11.53 26.98 -0.87
N ARG A 278 11.99 28.19 -1.21
CA ARG A 278 11.95 29.38 -0.34
C ARG A 278 10.76 30.27 -0.72
N GLN A 279 10.56 31.36 0.02
CA GLN A 279 9.59 32.40 -0.37
C GLN A 279 9.84 32.85 -1.81
N GLY A 280 8.76 33.03 -2.57
CA GLY A 280 8.82 33.36 -4.00
C GLY A 280 9.25 32.19 -4.91
N GLY A 281 9.26 30.95 -4.42
CA GLY A 281 9.53 29.77 -5.24
C GLY A 281 11.02 29.49 -5.50
N VAL A 282 11.93 30.22 -4.85
CA VAL A 282 13.37 30.06 -5.07
C VAL A 282 13.84 28.66 -4.64
N ILE A 283 14.51 27.96 -5.54
CA ILE A 283 15.07 26.62 -5.32
C ILE A 283 16.55 26.75 -4.91
N PRO A 284 16.96 26.21 -3.74
CA PRO A 284 18.37 26.17 -3.35
C PRO A 284 19.26 25.44 -4.36
N ALA A 285 20.47 25.97 -4.61
CA ALA A 285 21.42 25.46 -5.61
C ALA A 285 21.74 23.95 -5.44
N LEU A 286 21.82 23.46 -4.20
CA LEU A 286 22.05 22.04 -3.91
C LEU A 286 21.05 21.09 -4.59
N TYR A 287 19.78 21.50 -4.74
CA TYR A 287 18.80 20.69 -5.45
C TYR A 287 19.02 20.71 -6.96
N CYS A 288 19.44 21.85 -7.52
CA CYS A 288 19.79 21.97 -8.93
C CYS A 288 21.02 21.10 -9.26
N ASP A 289 22.04 21.11 -8.40
CA ASP A 289 23.24 20.27 -8.56
C ASP A 289 22.90 18.78 -8.46
N LEU A 290 22.05 18.41 -7.49
CA LEU A 290 21.53 17.05 -7.35
C LEU A 290 20.80 16.61 -8.62
N ALA A 291 19.90 17.45 -9.16
CA ALA A 291 19.14 17.16 -10.36
C ALA A 291 20.03 17.02 -11.60
N GLN A 292 21.01 17.90 -11.79
CA GLN A 292 21.95 17.80 -12.90
C GLN A 292 22.80 16.52 -12.82
N GLN A 293 23.32 16.20 -11.65
CA GLN A 293 24.09 14.98 -11.45
C GLN A 293 23.24 13.73 -11.68
N LEU A 294 22.01 13.72 -11.17
CA LEU A 294 21.08 12.62 -11.35
C LEU A 294 20.66 12.45 -12.81
N SER A 295 20.40 13.55 -13.53
CA SER A 295 20.09 13.56 -14.96
C SER A 295 21.22 12.91 -15.78
N ARG A 296 22.48 13.25 -15.48
CA ARG A 296 23.66 12.64 -16.11
C ARG A 296 23.78 11.14 -15.78
N ARG A 297 23.61 10.74 -14.51
CA ARG A 297 23.69 9.32 -14.09
C ARG A 297 22.61 8.47 -14.76
N ARG A 298 21.37 8.98 -14.80
CA ARG A 298 20.22 8.27 -15.38
C ARG A 298 20.16 8.34 -16.90
N GLY A 299 20.81 9.33 -17.53
CA GLY A 299 20.61 9.60 -18.95
C GLY A 299 19.17 9.99 -19.30
N ALA A 300 18.44 10.59 -18.34
CA ALA A 300 17.06 11.03 -18.49
C ALA A 300 16.86 12.39 -17.79
N PRO A 301 16.04 13.30 -18.35
CA PRO A 301 15.82 14.63 -17.76
C PRO A 301 15.30 14.59 -16.33
N VAL A 302 15.81 15.50 -15.49
CA VAL A 302 15.37 15.70 -14.11
C VAL A 302 15.08 17.18 -13.90
N LEU A 303 13.84 17.49 -13.54
CA LEU A 303 13.41 18.84 -13.18
C LEU A 303 13.30 18.97 -11.67
N VAL A 304 13.47 20.19 -11.16
CA VAL A 304 13.17 20.54 -9.77
C VAL A 304 12.02 21.52 -9.77
N GLN A 305 11.00 21.24 -8.95
CA GLN A 305 9.84 22.11 -8.78
C GLN A 305 9.67 22.44 -7.29
N ALA A 306 9.58 23.73 -6.98
CA ALA A 306 9.15 24.16 -5.65
C ALA A 306 7.63 24.06 -5.52
N LEU A 307 7.14 23.62 -4.36
CA LEU A 307 5.70 23.55 -4.05
C LEU A 307 5.00 24.92 -4.13
N THR A 308 5.73 25.98 -3.80
CA THR A 308 5.23 27.36 -3.71
C THR A 308 5.38 28.14 -5.02
N ALA A 309 5.82 27.49 -6.09
CA ALA A 309 6.08 28.11 -7.38
C ALA A 309 5.18 27.54 -8.47
N GLU A 310 5.03 28.29 -9.56
CA GLU A 310 4.51 27.73 -10.81
C GLU A 310 5.36 26.55 -11.28
N ALA A 311 4.74 25.64 -12.01
CA ALA A 311 5.44 24.49 -12.57
C ALA A 311 6.55 24.97 -13.52
N PRO A 312 7.76 24.38 -13.46
CA PRO A 312 8.82 24.75 -14.39
C PRO A 312 8.38 24.45 -15.83
N ALA A 313 8.74 25.33 -16.76
CA ALA A 313 8.55 25.07 -18.18
C ALA A 313 9.42 23.88 -18.59
N ALA A 314 8.81 22.72 -18.81
CA ALA A 314 9.49 21.54 -19.32
C ALA A 314 9.85 21.74 -20.79
N ASP A 315 11.12 21.51 -21.14
CA ASP A 315 11.62 21.65 -22.50
C ASP A 315 11.23 20.48 -23.42
N ALA A 316 11.52 20.61 -24.70
CA ALA A 316 11.22 19.56 -25.69
C ALA A 316 11.94 18.23 -25.38
N ALA A 317 13.12 18.27 -24.78
CA ALA A 317 13.88 17.07 -24.43
C ALA A 317 13.20 16.29 -23.30
N PHE A 318 12.66 16.99 -22.29
CA PHE A 318 11.86 16.41 -21.22
C PHE A 318 10.61 15.72 -21.77
N TRP A 319 9.83 16.40 -22.62
CA TRP A 319 8.60 15.83 -23.18
C TRP A 319 8.86 14.64 -24.10
N LEU A 320 9.93 14.70 -24.91
CA LEU A 320 10.35 13.57 -25.74
C LEU A 320 10.76 12.36 -24.89
N ALA A 321 11.50 12.58 -23.80
CA ALA A 321 11.87 11.52 -22.87
C ALA A 321 10.63 10.92 -22.17
N ALA A 322 9.68 11.77 -21.75
CA ALA A 322 8.41 11.35 -21.15
C ALA A 322 7.59 10.49 -22.11
N GLN A 323 7.49 10.91 -23.38
CA GLN A 323 6.77 10.18 -24.43
C GLN A 323 7.40 8.81 -24.68
N ARG A 324 8.73 8.74 -24.83
CA ARG A 324 9.46 7.48 -25.03
C ARG A 324 9.25 6.52 -23.86
N ALA A 325 9.40 7.00 -22.64
CA ALA A 325 9.21 6.21 -21.43
C ALA A 325 7.72 5.92 -21.11
N GLY A 326 6.79 6.60 -21.79
CA GLY A 326 5.34 6.53 -21.52
C GLY A 326 4.93 7.00 -20.13
N SER A 327 5.83 7.69 -19.41
CA SER A 327 5.59 8.09 -18.02
C SER A 327 6.45 9.25 -17.55
N ILE A 328 5.98 9.91 -16.49
CA ILE A 328 6.72 10.90 -15.69
C ILE A 328 6.61 10.46 -14.23
N THR A 329 7.72 10.49 -13.49
CA THR A 329 7.73 10.16 -12.07
C THR A 329 7.99 11.41 -11.22
N VAL A 330 7.00 11.77 -10.40
CA VAL A 330 7.11 12.86 -9.41
C VAL A 330 7.67 12.30 -8.10
N VAL A 331 8.72 12.92 -7.56
CA VAL A 331 9.39 12.49 -6.33
C VAL A 331 9.43 13.62 -5.30
N PRO A 332 8.63 13.54 -4.22
CA PRO A 332 8.61 14.57 -3.19
C PRO A 332 9.80 14.42 -2.24
N LEU A 333 10.74 15.35 -2.30
CA LEU A 333 11.87 15.49 -1.38
C LEU A 333 11.44 16.25 -0.11
N LEU A 334 10.33 15.83 0.49
CA LEU A 334 9.80 16.36 1.74
C LEU A 334 10.15 15.39 2.87
N LEU A 335 10.50 15.92 4.04
CA LEU A 335 11.01 15.12 5.16
C LEU A 335 9.97 14.76 6.22
N LEU A 336 8.90 15.56 6.33
CA LEU A 336 7.83 15.36 7.31
C LEU A 336 6.47 15.37 6.61
N PRO A 337 5.48 14.66 7.16
CA PRO A 337 4.10 14.78 6.70
C PRO A 337 3.54 16.15 7.07
N GLY A 338 2.54 16.60 6.32
CA GLY A 338 1.85 17.86 6.59
C GLY A 338 0.87 18.20 5.48
N GLU A 339 0.29 19.40 5.53
CA GLU A 339 -0.66 19.87 4.51
C GLU A 339 -0.04 19.87 3.10
N HIS A 340 1.25 20.20 2.97
CA HIS A 340 1.98 20.08 1.71
C HIS A 340 1.93 18.68 1.10
N VAL A 341 2.11 17.64 1.92
CA VAL A 341 2.04 16.24 1.44
C VAL A 341 0.59 15.84 1.14
N ARG A 342 -0.37 16.34 1.92
CA ARG A 342 -1.78 15.91 1.86
C ARG A 342 -2.62 16.64 0.81
N ARG A 343 -2.30 17.90 0.51
CA ARG A 343 -3.10 18.77 -0.37
C ARG A 343 -2.31 19.24 -1.57
N ASP A 344 -1.15 19.87 -1.34
CA ASP A 344 -0.42 20.55 -2.41
C ASP A 344 0.23 19.55 -3.38
N LEU A 345 0.80 18.47 -2.87
CA LEU A 345 1.39 17.43 -3.72
C LEU A 345 0.34 16.76 -4.65
N PRO A 346 -0.85 16.32 -4.18
CA PRO A 346 -1.90 15.85 -5.07
C PRO A 346 -2.32 16.87 -6.15
N ALA A 347 -2.45 18.15 -5.79
CA ALA A 347 -2.78 19.22 -6.73
C ALA A 347 -1.67 19.42 -7.78
N LEU A 348 -0.41 19.43 -7.35
CA LEU A 348 0.75 19.52 -8.24
C LEU A 348 0.77 18.37 -9.25
N VAL A 349 0.50 17.14 -8.81
CA VAL A 349 0.47 16.00 -9.74
C VAL A 349 -0.73 16.07 -10.69
N ALA A 350 -1.88 16.56 -10.24
CA ALA A 350 -3.00 16.84 -11.14
C ALA A 350 -2.60 17.87 -12.23
N GLY A 351 -1.83 18.90 -11.85
CA GLY A 351 -1.25 19.86 -12.80
C GLY A 351 -0.35 19.21 -13.85
N TRP A 352 0.56 18.33 -13.43
CA TRP A 352 1.39 17.57 -14.38
C TRP A 352 0.57 16.68 -15.31
N ARG A 353 -0.47 16.02 -14.80
CA ARG A 353 -1.39 15.22 -15.64
C ARG A 353 -2.07 16.10 -16.69
N ALA A 354 -2.55 17.28 -16.32
CA ALA A 354 -3.12 18.23 -17.27
C ALA A 354 -2.09 18.69 -18.32
N ALA A 355 -0.85 19.00 -17.90
CA ALA A 355 0.22 19.39 -18.82
C ALA A 355 0.57 18.28 -19.83
N THR A 356 0.54 17.01 -19.42
CA THR A 356 0.80 15.89 -20.35
C THR A 356 -0.24 15.78 -21.46
N ALA A 357 -1.50 16.16 -21.20
CA ALA A 357 -2.56 16.14 -22.19
C ALA A 357 -2.43 17.27 -23.22
N GLY A 358 -1.84 18.41 -22.83
CA GLY A 358 -1.63 19.55 -23.73
C GLY A 358 -0.34 19.48 -24.55
N ALA A 359 0.69 18.77 -24.08
CA ALA A 359 2.02 18.75 -24.70
C ALA A 359 2.13 17.82 -25.93
N LEU A 360 1.21 16.86 -26.11
CA LEU A 360 1.26 15.85 -27.18
C LEU A 360 -0.10 15.74 -27.87
N PRO A 361 -0.26 16.28 -29.11
CA PRO A 361 -1.56 16.35 -29.80
C PRO A 361 -2.11 14.99 -30.27
N GLU A 362 -1.25 13.96 -30.41
CA GLU A 362 -1.63 12.66 -30.95
C GLU A 362 -1.17 11.51 -30.03
N GLY A 363 -2.12 10.66 -29.63
CA GLY A 363 -1.89 9.49 -28.79
C GLY A 363 -2.22 9.70 -27.30
N ALA A 364 -2.16 8.61 -26.52
CA ALA A 364 -2.28 8.69 -25.08
C ALA A 364 -1.02 9.34 -24.49
N GLY A 365 -1.19 10.49 -23.81
CA GLY A 365 -0.10 11.18 -23.13
C GLY A 365 0.59 10.32 -22.05
N PRO A 366 1.84 10.64 -21.68
CA PRO A 366 2.59 9.88 -20.69
C PRO A 366 1.86 9.86 -19.34
N SER A 367 1.84 8.70 -18.71
CA SER A 367 1.22 8.53 -17.39
C SER A 367 2.02 9.26 -16.30
N VAL A 368 1.34 9.97 -15.39
CA VAL A 368 2.02 10.65 -14.27
C VAL A 368 1.81 9.86 -12.98
N GLY A 369 2.90 9.27 -12.50
CA GLY A 369 2.99 8.61 -11.20
C GLY A 369 3.74 9.46 -10.18
N TRP A 370 3.59 9.14 -8.90
CA TRP A 370 4.40 9.76 -7.85
C TRP A 370 4.92 8.74 -6.85
N ARG A 371 5.99 9.11 -6.13
CA ARG A 371 6.54 8.35 -5.00
C ARG A 371 6.06 8.92 -3.67
N PRO A 372 6.01 8.11 -2.59
CA PRO A 372 5.85 8.63 -1.25
C PRO A 372 6.92 9.69 -0.94
N PHE A 373 6.62 10.65 -0.07
CA PHE A 373 7.60 11.66 0.33
C PHE A 373 8.83 11.01 0.98
N LEU A 374 10.01 11.58 0.75
CA LEU A 374 11.31 11.01 1.16
C LEU A 374 11.34 10.58 2.63
N GLY A 375 10.82 11.39 3.54
CA GLY A 375 10.78 11.09 4.98
C GLY A 375 10.07 9.77 5.32
N SER A 376 9.14 9.31 4.49
CA SER A 376 8.43 8.05 4.69
C SER A 376 9.19 6.80 4.22
N TRP A 377 10.36 6.95 3.59
CA TRP A 377 11.10 5.82 3.06
C TRP A 377 11.85 5.11 4.20
N PRO A 378 11.61 3.81 4.46
CA PRO A 378 12.29 3.11 5.57
C PRO A 378 13.82 3.14 5.45
N ALA A 379 14.35 3.00 4.24
CA ALA A 379 15.79 3.06 3.98
C ALA A 379 16.37 4.45 4.26
N TRP A 380 15.59 5.52 4.06
CA TRP A 380 16.00 6.90 4.40
C TRP A 380 16.07 7.07 5.92
N GLN A 381 15.04 6.60 6.63
CA GLN A 381 14.98 6.68 8.10
C GLN A 381 16.15 5.94 8.76
N SER A 382 16.50 4.76 8.25
CA SER A 382 17.64 3.96 8.71
C SER A 382 18.97 4.69 8.45
N LEU A 383 19.19 5.15 7.21
CA LEU A 383 20.42 5.87 6.84
C LEU A 383 20.64 7.07 7.75
N LEU A 384 19.61 7.90 7.96
CA LEU A 384 19.75 9.07 8.81
C LEU A 384 20.04 8.72 10.26
N GLY A 385 19.44 7.64 10.78
CA GLY A 385 19.77 7.14 12.10
C GLY A 385 21.25 6.74 12.21
N ASP A 386 21.81 6.12 11.18
CA ASP A 386 23.23 5.73 11.15
C ASP A 386 24.15 6.96 11.04
N VAL A 387 23.84 7.88 10.13
CA VAL A 387 24.59 9.13 9.93
C VAL A 387 24.62 9.98 11.19
N VAL A 388 23.47 10.14 11.86
CA VAL A 388 23.39 10.90 13.11
C VAL A 388 24.16 10.22 14.24
N ARG A 389 24.08 8.88 14.35
CA ARG A 389 24.82 8.14 15.38
C ARG A 389 26.33 8.20 15.18
N GLU A 390 26.78 8.10 13.93
CA GLU A 390 28.19 8.24 13.55
C GLU A 390 28.68 9.66 13.87
N ALA A 391 27.96 10.70 13.43
CA ALA A 391 28.29 12.09 13.72
C ALA A 391 28.27 12.40 15.22
N ALA A 392 27.31 11.85 15.97
CA ALA A 392 27.22 12.03 17.41
C ALA A 392 28.43 11.42 18.13
N ALA A 393 29.01 10.33 17.62
CA ALA A 393 30.16 9.64 18.22
C ALA A 393 29.98 9.34 19.72
N GLY A 394 28.76 8.96 20.12
CA GLY A 394 28.39 8.69 21.52
C GLY A 394 27.99 9.91 22.35
N ARG A 395 28.09 11.13 21.81
CA ARG A 395 27.57 12.36 22.45
C ARG A 395 26.03 12.38 22.44
N PRO A 396 25.39 13.01 23.41
CA PRO A 396 23.95 13.26 23.34
C PRO A 396 23.62 14.13 22.12
N PHE A 397 22.47 13.90 21.50
CA PHE A 397 22.03 14.68 20.34
C PHE A 397 20.55 15.05 20.43
N ALA A 398 20.18 16.15 19.79
CA ALA A 398 18.81 16.55 19.57
C ALA A 398 18.59 16.90 18.11
N TRP A 399 17.44 16.53 17.55
CA TRP A 399 17.09 16.88 16.18
C TRP A 399 15.96 17.91 16.16
N LEU A 400 16.17 18.96 15.37
CA LEU A 400 15.26 20.09 15.26
C LEU A 400 14.39 19.93 14.03
N HIS A 401 13.08 20.04 14.18
CA HIS A 401 12.15 19.98 13.07
C HIS A 401 11.25 21.21 12.99
N HIS A 402 10.73 21.48 11.80
CA HIS A 402 9.74 22.53 11.65
C HIS A 402 8.45 22.14 12.41
N PRO A 403 7.70 23.13 12.91
CA PRO A 403 6.52 22.87 13.73
C PRO A 403 5.45 22.14 12.91
N LEU A 404 4.88 21.08 13.48
CA LEU A 404 3.84 20.28 12.85
C LEU A 404 2.55 20.34 13.66
N GLN A 405 1.41 20.22 12.98
CA GLN A 405 0.09 20.17 13.61
C GLN A 405 -0.67 18.91 13.20
N GLY A 406 -1.53 18.43 14.11
CA GLY A 406 -2.46 17.31 13.86
C GLY A 406 -1.93 15.92 14.25
N GLN A 407 -2.86 14.97 14.41
CA GLN A 407 -2.58 13.63 14.95
C GLN A 407 -1.64 12.80 14.05
N LEU A 408 -1.73 12.93 12.73
CA LEU A 408 -0.87 12.19 11.80
C LEU A 408 0.60 12.59 11.96
N ALA A 409 0.87 13.88 12.07
CA ALA A 409 2.22 14.38 12.28
C ALA A 409 2.79 13.89 13.61
N GLN A 410 1.99 13.95 14.69
CA GLN A 410 2.41 13.46 16.00
C GLN A 410 2.74 11.96 15.99
N ARG A 411 1.90 11.14 15.35
CA ARG A 411 2.18 9.70 15.17
C ARG A 411 3.48 9.45 14.40
N PHE A 412 3.75 10.28 13.39
CA PHE A 412 4.97 10.17 12.60
C PHE A 412 6.22 10.60 13.37
N LEU A 413 6.14 11.68 14.16
CA LEU A 413 7.24 12.11 15.04
C LEU A 413 7.56 11.03 16.08
N HIS A 414 6.54 10.45 16.72
CA HIS A 414 6.75 9.35 17.67
C HIS A 414 7.36 8.11 17.01
N HIS A 415 6.98 7.81 15.75
CA HIS A 415 7.63 6.76 14.97
C HIS A 415 9.12 7.08 14.73
N LEU A 416 9.45 8.29 14.27
CA LEU A 416 10.85 8.69 14.08
C LEU A 416 11.64 8.67 15.38
N ALA A 417 11.04 9.09 16.49
CA ALA A 417 11.66 9.03 17.82
C ALA A 417 12.05 7.60 18.20
N ARG A 418 11.21 6.62 17.88
CA ARG A 418 11.53 5.19 18.08
C ARG A 418 12.64 4.69 17.16
N VAL A 419 12.71 5.18 15.92
CA VAL A 419 13.75 4.78 14.96
C VAL A 419 15.11 5.39 15.32
N TRP A 420 15.14 6.64 15.80
CA TRP A 420 16.37 7.36 16.13
C TRP A 420 16.76 7.28 17.60
N GLY A 421 15.86 6.82 18.46
CA GLY A 421 16.09 6.72 19.91
C GLY A 421 15.96 8.05 20.67
N GLN A 422 15.49 9.13 20.02
CA GLN A 422 15.41 10.47 20.58
C GLN A 422 14.17 11.20 20.06
N GLU A 423 13.42 11.86 20.95
CA GLU A 423 12.29 12.72 20.58
C GLU A 423 12.74 13.95 19.79
N GLY A 424 11.91 14.37 18.83
CA GLY A 424 12.16 15.56 18.02
C GLY A 424 11.82 16.84 18.75
N VAL A 425 12.61 17.89 18.52
CA VAL A 425 12.41 19.20 19.14
C VAL A 425 11.88 20.19 18.10
N PRO A 426 10.72 20.84 18.32
CA PRO A 426 10.17 21.81 17.38
C PRO A 426 10.96 23.13 17.41
N ALA A 427 11.17 23.73 16.23
CA ALA A 427 12.02 24.91 16.06
C ALA A 427 11.37 26.28 16.40
N VAL A 428 10.16 26.35 16.99
CA VAL A 428 9.47 27.64 17.28
C VAL A 428 10.23 28.43 18.35
N GLU A 429 10.76 27.75 19.36
CA GLU A 429 11.57 28.33 20.45
C GLU A 429 12.55 27.25 20.94
N PRO A 430 13.66 27.02 20.22
CA PRO A 430 14.53 25.89 20.49
C PRO A 430 15.19 25.97 21.88
N GLY A 431 15.38 27.17 22.44
CA GLY A 431 16.12 27.38 23.69
C GLY A 431 15.65 26.54 24.89
N PRO A 432 14.41 26.72 25.39
CA PRO A 432 13.92 25.97 26.55
C PRO A 432 13.85 24.45 26.29
N ALA A 433 13.39 24.05 25.11
CA ALA A 433 13.24 22.64 24.76
C ALA A 433 14.58 21.92 24.56
N LEU A 434 15.57 22.60 23.97
CA LEU A 434 16.94 22.05 23.83
C LEU A 434 17.64 21.97 25.18
N ARG A 435 17.45 22.94 26.09
CA ARG A 435 18.02 22.87 27.46
C ARG A 435 17.41 21.77 28.31
N LEU A 436 16.19 21.32 28.00
CA LEU A 436 15.59 20.13 28.62
C LEU A 436 16.11 18.83 28.00
N ALA A 437 16.50 18.86 26.72
CA ALA A 437 16.96 17.70 25.97
C ALA A 437 18.47 17.44 26.08
N LEU A 438 19.27 18.50 26.27
CA LEU A 438 20.73 18.48 26.22
C LEU A 438 21.32 19.32 27.36
N ASP A 439 22.44 18.85 27.91
CA ASP A 439 23.24 19.61 28.87
C ASP A 439 23.97 20.76 28.15
N PRO A 440 23.71 22.04 28.49
CA PRO A 440 24.38 23.17 27.87
C PRO A 440 25.88 23.26 28.18
N GLU A 441 26.34 22.66 29.27
CA GLU A 441 27.76 22.67 29.68
C GLU A 441 28.56 21.52 29.04
N GLY A 442 27.87 20.49 28.52
CA GLY A 442 28.48 19.32 27.90
C GLY A 442 28.56 19.40 26.37
N PRO A 443 29.41 18.57 25.73
CA PRO A 443 29.43 18.45 24.28
C PRO A 443 28.18 17.72 23.78
N ALA A 444 27.51 18.29 22.76
CA ALA A 444 26.32 17.71 22.16
C ALA A 444 26.28 17.92 20.65
N LEU A 445 25.44 17.15 19.96
CA LEU A 445 25.16 17.31 18.53
C LEU A 445 23.74 17.84 18.30
N LEU A 446 23.62 18.93 17.57
CA LEU A 446 22.36 19.46 17.11
C LEU A 446 22.15 19.09 15.64
N VAL A 447 21.00 18.50 15.32
CA VAL A 447 20.69 18.01 13.96
C VAL A 447 19.53 18.82 13.38
N PRO A 448 19.77 19.85 12.55
CA PRO A 448 18.71 20.55 11.84
C PRO A 448 18.08 19.61 10.80
N TYR A 449 16.83 19.20 11.01
CA TYR A 449 16.14 18.24 10.13
C TYR A 449 15.60 18.93 8.88
N GLY A 450 16.52 19.28 7.98
CA GLY A 450 16.28 19.89 6.68
C GLY A 450 17.24 19.36 5.62
N LEU A 451 16.74 19.09 4.41
CA LEU A 451 17.57 18.61 3.30
C LEU A 451 18.56 19.67 2.81
N ALA A 452 18.13 20.92 2.73
CA ALA A 452 18.91 22.04 2.20
C ALA A 452 18.93 23.19 3.22
N PRO A 453 19.85 24.16 3.07
CA PRO A 453 19.93 25.34 3.93
C PRO A 453 18.57 26.04 4.09
N SER A 454 18.13 26.15 5.33
CA SER A 454 16.91 26.83 5.75
C SER A 454 17.24 27.98 6.68
N ARG A 455 16.36 28.99 6.78
CA ARG A 455 16.54 30.11 7.73
C ARG A 455 16.78 29.61 9.16
N THR A 456 16.09 28.54 9.55
CA THR A 456 16.28 27.90 10.87
C THR A 456 17.70 27.35 11.01
N ALA A 457 18.18 26.56 10.05
CA ALA A 457 19.55 26.04 10.10
C ALA A 457 20.60 27.16 10.06
N GLU A 458 20.39 28.18 9.23
CA GLU A 458 21.27 29.36 9.13
C GLU A 458 21.34 30.12 10.47
N SER A 459 20.20 30.26 11.18
CA SER A 459 20.17 30.93 12.49
C SER A 459 20.93 30.19 13.60
N LEU A 460 21.02 28.86 13.53
CA LEU A 460 21.76 28.06 14.51
C LEU A 460 23.27 28.23 14.41
N ASN A 461 23.75 28.64 13.23
CA ASN A 461 25.17 28.93 12.98
C ASN A 461 25.55 30.37 13.34
N MET A 462 24.60 31.20 13.82
CA MET A 462 24.90 32.54 14.29
C MET A 462 25.56 32.51 15.68
N GLU A 463 26.53 33.40 15.89
CA GLU A 463 27.29 33.50 17.13
C GLU A 463 26.37 33.72 18.34
N GLY A 464 26.54 32.92 19.39
CA GLY A 464 25.78 33.02 20.64
C GLY A 464 24.39 32.36 20.65
N VAL A 465 23.92 31.78 19.54
CA VAL A 465 22.62 31.07 19.50
C VAL A 465 22.71 29.67 20.09
N VAL A 466 23.82 28.98 19.82
CA VAL A 466 24.10 27.62 20.28
C VAL A 466 25.36 27.65 21.17
N PRO A 467 25.42 26.90 22.29
CA PRO A 467 26.64 26.82 23.10
C PRO A 467 27.87 26.42 22.27
N PRO A 468 29.06 26.95 22.56
CA PRO A 468 30.28 26.65 21.79
C PRO A 468 30.72 25.18 21.89
N SER A 469 30.25 24.46 22.91
CA SER A 469 30.46 23.02 23.09
C SER A 469 29.58 22.15 22.18
N TRP A 470 28.54 22.72 21.57
CA TRP A 470 27.62 22.00 20.71
C TRP A 470 28.04 22.10 19.25
N GLU A 471 27.99 20.97 18.57
CA GLU A 471 28.22 20.90 17.13
C GLU A 471 26.87 20.94 16.41
N VAL A 472 26.75 21.74 15.34
CA VAL A 472 25.56 21.78 14.50
C VAL A 472 25.85 21.00 13.21
N LEU A 473 25.07 19.95 12.97
CA LEU A 473 25.18 19.17 11.74
C LEU A 473 24.83 20.03 10.53
N PRO A 474 25.59 19.98 9.42
CA PRO A 474 25.23 20.71 8.21
C PRO A 474 23.92 20.19 7.60
N PRO A 475 23.30 20.93 6.67
CA PRO A 475 22.15 20.48 5.91
C PRO A 475 22.36 19.08 5.33
N LEU A 476 21.34 18.24 5.37
CA LEU A 476 21.52 16.81 5.10
C LEU A 476 22.07 16.51 3.70
N LEU A 477 21.77 17.33 2.67
CA LEU A 477 22.31 17.15 1.32
C LEU A 477 23.81 17.46 1.18
N GLU A 478 24.41 18.16 2.14
CA GLU A 478 25.85 18.42 2.17
C GLU A 478 26.64 17.21 2.69
N LEU A 479 25.97 16.28 3.40
CA LEU A 479 26.58 15.05 3.89
C LEU A 479 26.81 14.07 2.73
N PRO A 480 28.05 13.61 2.46
CA PRO A 480 28.35 12.75 1.31
C PRO A 480 27.56 11.43 1.27
N SER A 481 27.37 10.80 2.42
CA SER A 481 26.60 9.55 2.57
C SER A 481 25.13 9.75 2.18
N VAL A 482 24.52 10.85 2.62
CA VAL A 482 23.14 11.23 2.29
C VAL A 482 22.99 11.54 0.80
N ARG A 483 23.90 12.33 0.23
CA ARG A 483 23.88 12.67 -1.20
C ARG A 483 24.03 11.43 -2.07
N THR A 484 24.98 10.54 -1.73
CA THR A 484 25.22 9.29 -2.45
C THR A 484 23.97 8.40 -2.39
N PHE A 485 23.40 8.22 -1.20
CA PHE A 485 22.16 7.45 -1.04
C PHE A 485 21.03 7.99 -1.91
N LEU A 486 20.80 9.31 -1.90
CA LEU A 486 19.71 9.90 -2.68
C LEU A 486 19.94 9.71 -4.17
N LEU A 487 21.15 9.93 -4.67
CA LEU A 487 21.46 9.70 -6.08
C LEU A 487 21.22 8.23 -6.45
N ASP A 488 21.69 7.28 -5.64
CA ASP A 488 21.54 5.85 -5.92
C ASP A 488 20.07 5.42 -5.91
N ARG A 489 19.29 5.89 -4.93
CA ARG A 489 17.86 5.57 -4.83
C ARG A 489 17.04 6.20 -5.92
N LEU A 490 17.32 7.46 -6.26
CA LEU A 490 16.64 8.15 -7.34
C LEU A 490 17.05 7.61 -8.71
N GLU A 491 18.31 7.17 -8.90
CA GLU A 491 18.78 6.49 -10.12
C GLU A 491 18.14 5.11 -10.31
N ALA A 492 17.80 4.42 -9.22
CA ALA A 492 17.11 3.13 -9.31
C ALA A 492 15.62 3.23 -9.67
N LEU A 493 15.03 4.44 -9.64
CA LEU A 493 13.63 4.63 -10.05
C LEU A 493 13.45 4.33 -11.55
N PRO A 494 12.29 3.80 -11.96
CA PRO A 494 11.98 3.60 -13.37
C PRO A 494 11.92 4.90 -14.15
#